data_AF-A0A6A4KRJ1-F1
#
_entry.id   AF-A0A6A4KRJ1-F1
#
_cell.length_a   1.000
_cell.length_b   1.000
_cell.length_c   1.000
_cell.angle_alpha   90.00
_cell.angle_beta   90.00
_cell.angle_gamma   90.00
#
_symmetry.space_group_name_H-M   'P 1'
#
loop_
_entity.id
_entity.type
_entity.pdbx_description
1 polymer ?
#
loop_
_entity_poly.entity_id
_entity_poly.type
_entity_poly.pdbx_seq_one_letter_code
_entity_poly.pdbx_strand_id
1 'polypeptide(L)'
;MSRFKKRPAATSAAAEKPENRRPSSADRSAYFARREAAKVLRTVLQGDAKRRAVGSIKSLVYSPSVRNKRGTFALVCETLKYLSIIKEVLGSANVLNSKWKRQGELIYIVTYDILFGQAASLVGDAEKFLLLRKDALQSALAQLLVRKGMKDIKDLTACQKFPGLYA
;
A
#
# COMPACT_ATOMS: atom_id res chain seq x y z
N MET A 1 -13.49 36.94 33.91
CA MET A 1 -12.48 37.75 33.18
C MET A 1 -11.58 36.83 32.38
N SER A 2 -11.71 36.92 31.06
CA SER A 2 -10.99 36.19 30.03
C SER A 2 -9.50 36.59 29.98
N ARG A 3 -8.60 35.63 29.73
CA ARG A 3 -7.32 35.90 29.02
C ARG A 3 -6.88 34.66 28.23
N PHE A 4 -7.26 34.65 26.95
CA PHE A 4 -6.55 33.96 25.89
C PHE A 4 -5.06 34.37 25.90
N LYS A 5 -4.12 33.43 25.79
CA LYS A 5 -2.79 33.76 25.26
C LYS A 5 -2.08 32.58 24.56
N LYS A 6 -2.11 32.67 23.23
CA LYS A 6 -1.10 32.32 22.21
C LYS A 6 -0.46 30.92 22.16
N ARG A 7 -0.82 30.22 21.09
CA ARG A 7 0.10 29.36 20.29
C ARG A 7 1.28 30.18 19.73
N PRO A 8 2.43 29.52 19.52
CA PRO A 8 3.17 29.59 18.26
C PRO A 8 3.26 28.16 17.67
N ALA A 9 2.77 27.88 16.46
CA ALA A 9 3.31 28.24 15.15
C ALA A 9 4.73 27.67 14.89
N ALA A 10 4.74 26.58 14.13
CA ALA A 10 5.72 26.14 13.14
C ALA A 10 7.22 26.19 13.46
N THR A 11 7.84 25.01 13.54
CA THR A 11 9.21 24.74 13.10
C THR A 11 9.16 23.42 12.33
N SER A 12 9.10 23.52 11.00
CA SER A 12 10.24 23.42 10.09
C SER A 12 10.38 21.99 9.55
N ALA A 13 9.81 21.80 8.35
CA ALA A 13 10.16 20.73 7.45
C ALA A 13 11.68 20.81 7.17
N ALA A 14 12.45 19.94 7.79
CA ALA A 14 13.82 19.66 7.42
C ALA A 14 13.85 18.29 6.76
N ALA A 15 14.16 18.27 5.46
CA ALA A 15 14.49 17.09 4.72
C ALA A 15 15.77 16.47 5.31
N GLU A 16 15.61 15.46 6.17
CA GLU A 16 16.72 14.70 6.71
C GLU A 16 17.17 13.62 5.72
N LYS A 17 18.41 13.78 5.26
CA LYS A 17 19.27 12.83 4.54
C LYS A 17 19.18 11.42 5.15
N PRO A 18 19.29 10.31 4.37
CA PRO A 18 19.14 8.96 4.89
C PRO A 18 20.40 8.54 5.64
N GLU A 19 20.56 9.05 6.85
CA GLU A 19 21.55 8.61 7.81
C GLU A 19 21.07 7.31 8.47
N ASN A 20 22.02 6.43 8.78
CA ASN A 20 21.86 5.06 9.24
C ASN A 20 21.18 4.96 10.62
N ARG A 21 19.93 5.42 10.74
CA ARG A 21 19.11 5.33 11.94
C ARG A 21 18.73 3.86 12.13
N ARG A 22 19.07 3.31 13.31
CA ARG A 22 18.66 1.95 13.71
C ARG A 22 17.13 1.87 13.57
N PRO A 23 16.58 0.87 12.86
CA PRO A 23 15.15 0.78 12.65
C PRO A 23 14.43 0.65 13.99
N SER A 24 13.44 1.52 14.18
CA SER A 24 12.60 1.56 15.37
C SER A 24 11.83 0.24 15.54
N SER A 25 11.29 -0.03 16.73
CA SER A 25 10.41 -1.18 16.93
C SER A 25 9.19 -1.13 16.01
N ALA A 26 8.68 0.08 15.75
CA ALA A 26 7.58 0.32 14.82
C ALA A 26 7.97 -0.03 13.37
N ASP A 27 9.19 0.32 12.95
CA ASP A 27 9.70 0.06 11.61
C ASP A 27 9.82 -1.45 11.34
N ARG A 28 10.34 -2.20 12.31
CA ARG A 28 10.43 -3.65 12.25
C ARG A 28 9.04 -4.27 12.20
N SER A 29 8.12 -3.76 13.02
CA SER A 29 6.73 -4.23 13.06
C SER A 29 6.01 -3.98 11.72
N ALA A 30 6.21 -2.83 11.10
CA ALA A 30 5.69 -2.50 9.77
C ALA A 30 6.31 -3.39 8.69
N TYR A 31 7.62 -3.64 8.75
CA TYR A 31 8.29 -4.58 7.86
C TYR A 31 7.68 -5.99 7.93
N PHE A 32 7.49 -6.54 9.13
CA PHE A 32 6.85 -7.84 9.28
C PHE A 32 5.41 -7.84 8.75
N ALA A 33 4.64 -6.79 9.04
CA ALA A 33 3.27 -6.65 8.54
C ALA A 33 3.20 -6.72 7.01
N ARG A 34 4.12 -6.06 6.27
CA ARG A 34 4.15 -6.13 4.81
C ARG A 34 4.45 -7.54 4.30
N ARG A 35 5.44 -8.21 4.91
CA ARG A 35 5.85 -9.56 4.51
C ARG A 35 4.77 -10.59 4.81
N GLU A 36 4.09 -10.47 5.94
CA GLU A 36 2.96 -11.32 6.34
C GLU A 36 1.74 -11.05 5.46
N ALA A 37 1.43 -9.77 5.20
CA ALA A 37 0.34 -9.38 4.31
C ALA A 37 0.53 -9.92 2.89
N ALA A 38 1.75 -9.89 2.36
CA ALA A 38 2.03 -10.45 1.03
C ALA A 38 1.72 -11.96 0.96
N LYS A 39 2.01 -12.72 2.04
CA LYS A 39 1.68 -14.15 2.11
C LYS A 39 0.17 -14.38 2.15
N VAL A 40 -0.54 -13.63 2.99
CA VAL A 40 -2.01 -13.71 3.09
C VAL A 40 -2.65 -13.32 1.76
N LEU A 41 -2.21 -12.21 1.16
CA LEU A 41 -2.71 -11.73 -0.12
C LEU A 41 -2.50 -12.75 -1.24
N ARG A 42 -1.33 -13.41 -1.28
CA ARG A 42 -1.07 -14.51 -2.21
C ARG A 42 -2.05 -15.66 -2.05
N THR A 43 -2.30 -16.10 -0.82
CA THR A 43 -3.27 -17.16 -0.55
C THR A 43 -4.66 -16.77 -1.04
N VAL A 44 -5.11 -15.54 -0.73
CA VAL A 44 -6.41 -15.00 -1.14
C VAL A 44 -6.55 -14.95 -2.68
N LEU A 45 -5.58 -14.32 -3.37
CA LEU A 45 -5.62 -14.16 -4.82
C LEU A 45 -5.49 -15.50 -5.55
N GLN A 46 -4.69 -16.43 -5.03
CA GLN A 46 -4.58 -17.76 -5.62
C GLN A 46 -5.85 -18.59 -5.41
N GLY A 47 -6.51 -18.45 -4.25
CA GLY A 47 -7.81 -19.05 -3.97
C GLY A 47 -8.87 -18.56 -4.94
N ASP A 48 -8.95 -17.24 -5.11
CA ASP A 48 -9.86 -16.58 -6.06
C ASP A 48 -9.62 -17.07 -7.50
N ALA A 49 -8.37 -17.04 -7.97
CA ALA A 49 -8.00 -17.51 -9.30
C ALA A 49 -8.33 -18.99 -9.54
N LYS A 50 -8.24 -19.84 -8.51
CA LYS A 50 -8.56 -21.27 -8.59
C LYS A 50 -10.03 -21.57 -8.26
N ARG A 51 -10.85 -20.55 -7.97
CA ARG A 51 -12.22 -20.68 -7.44
C ARG A 51 -12.30 -21.67 -6.25
N ARG A 52 -11.31 -21.60 -5.34
CA ARG A 52 -11.26 -22.41 -4.12
C ARG A 52 -11.35 -21.54 -2.89
N ALA A 53 -12.13 -21.99 -1.91
CA ALA A 53 -12.14 -21.39 -0.58
C ALA A 53 -10.80 -21.63 0.12
N VAL A 54 -10.12 -20.55 0.51
CA VAL A 54 -8.80 -20.58 1.19
C VAL A 54 -8.85 -20.09 2.64
N GLY A 55 -10.06 -19.97 3.20
CA GLY A 55 -10.31 -19.35 4.50
C GLY A 55 -10.59 -17.86 4.39
N SER A 56 -11.24 -17.29 5.42
CA SER A 56 -11.49 -15.84 5.47
C SER A 56 -10.19 -15.09 5.73
N ILE A 57 -10.08 -13.84 5.25
CA ILE A 57 -8.92 -12.97 5.51
C ILE A 57 -8.65 -12.87 7.02
N LYS A 58 -9.71 -12.76 7.83
CA LYS A 58 -9.60 -12.75 9.30
C LYS A 58 -8.93 -14.02 9.82
N SER A 59 -9.37 -15.20 9.37
CA SER A 59 -8.74 -16.47 9.80
C SER A 59 -7.26 -16.57 9.40
N LEU A 60 -6.91 -16.14 8.19
CA LEU A 60 -5.53 -16.17 7.70
C LEU A 60 -4.60 -15.22 8.48
N VAL A 61 -5.08 -14.02 8.83
CA VAL A 61 -4.29 -13.02 9.54
C VAL A 61 -4.15 -13.35 11.03
N TYR A 62 -5.15 -13.95 11.67
CA TYR A 62 -5.09 -14.28 13.09
C TYR A 62 -4.38 -15.62 13.38
N SER A 63 -3.86 -16.29 12.35
CA SER A 63 -2.94 -17.43 12.47
C SER A 63 -1.75 -17.12 13.40
N PRO A 64 -1.24 -18.09 14.18
CA PRO A 64 -0.08 -17.89 15.07
C PRO A 64 1.19 -17.47 14.33
N SER A 65 1.26 -17.66 13.01
CA SER A 65 2.40 -17.26 12.18
C SER A 65 2.54 -15.75 11.96
N VAL A 66 1.50 -14.97 12.28
CA VAL A 66 1.46 -13.52 12.04
C VAL A 66 1.82 -12.76 13.32
N ARG A 67 2.94 -12.05 13.29
CA ARG A 67 3.44 -11.25 14.40
C ARG A 67 2.59 -9.98 14.58
N ASN A 68 2.35 -9.24 13.50
CA ASN A 68 1.59 -7.99 13.56
C ASN A 68 0.20 -8.18 12.96
N LYS A 69 -0.74 -8.69 13.77
CA LYS A 69 -2.11 -9.00 13.32
C LYS A 69 -2.87 -7.76 12.83
N ARG A 70 -2.81 -6.65 13.59
CA ARG A 70 -3.57 -5.42 13.26
C ARG A 70 -3.03 -4.78 11.98
N GLY A 71 -1.70 -4.61 11.88
CA GLY A 71 -1.06 -4.03 10.71
C GLY A 71 -1.25 -4.89 9.46
N THR A 72 -1.10 -6.20 9.59
CA THR A 72 -1.32 -7.14 8.48
C THR A 72 -2.76 -7.13 8.00
N PHE A 73 -3.73 -7.16 8.92
CA PHE A 73 -5.14 -7.13 8.55
C PHE A 73 -5.51 -5.85 7.80
N ALA A 74 -5.07 -4.70 8.31
CA ALA A 74 -5.30 -3.41 7.67
C ALA A 74 -4.68 -3.36 6.26
N LEU A 75 -3.40 -3.76 6.12
CA LEU A 75 -2.71 -3.75 4.83
C LEU A 75 -3.38 -4.65 3.80
N VAL A 76 -3.82 -5.85 4.19
CA VAL A 76 -4.50 -6.77 3.26
C VAL A 76 -5.83 -6.19 2.79
N CYS A 77 -6.66 -5.71 3.72
CA CYS A 77 -7.98 -5.16 3.39
C CYS A 77 -7.88 -3.94 2.49
N GLU A 78 -6.99 -2.99 2.82
CA GLU A 78 -6.82 -1.80 2.00
C GLU A 78 -6.18 -2.15 0.64
N THR A 79 -5.18 -3.02 0.59
CA THR A 79 -4.58 -3.40 -0.70
C THR A 79 -5.58 -4.09 -1.62
N LEU A 80 -6.45 -4.95 -1.09
CA LEU A 80 -7.52 -5.58 -1.87
C LEU A 80 -8.52 -4.54 -2.40
N LYS A 81 -8.89 -3.56 -1.59
CA LYS A 81 -9.78 -2.46 -1.98
C LYS A 81 -9.21 -1.63 -3.13
N TYR A 82 -7.90 -1.40 -3.14
CA TYR A 82 -7.21 -0.62 -4.18
C TYR A 82 -6.53 -1.48 -5.26
N LEU A 83 -6.73 -2.80 -5.26
CA LEU A 83 -5.92 -3.75 -6.03
C LEU A 83 -5.91 -3.49 -7.53
N SER A 84 -7.09 -3.22 -8.10
CA SER A 84 -7.31 -2.86 -9.50
C SER A 84 -6.54 -1.59 -9.89
N ILE A 85 -6.65 -0.54 -9.08
CA ILE A 85 -5.94 0.74 -9.29
C ILE A 85 -4.44 0.50 -9.24
N ILE A 86 -3.97 -0.26 -8.24
CA ILE A 86 -2.56 -0.62 -8.10
C ILE A 86 -2.07 -1.39 -9.33
N LYS A 87 -2.84 -2.34 -9.85
CA LYS A 87 -2.52 -3.08 -11.09
C LYS A 87 -2.44 -2.17 -12.31
N GLU A 88 -3.40 -1.26 -12.49
CA GLU A 88 -3.41 -0.29 -13.60
C GLU A 88 -2.22 0.68 -13.52
N VAL A 89 -1.90 1.20 -12.33
CA VAL A 89 -0.74 2.08 -12.11
C VAL A 89 0.57 1.36 -12.40
N LEU A 90 0.73 0.13 -11.89
CA LEU A 90 1.93 -0.68 -12.15
C LEU A 90 2.08 -1.04 -13.64
N GLY A 91 0.98 -1.32 -14.33
CA GLY A 91 0.97 -1.56 -15.76
C GLY A 91 1.36 -0.32 -16.56
N SER A 92 0.81 0.84 -16.20
CA SER A 92 1.09 2.12 -16.88
C SER A 92 2.51 2.61 -16.65
N ALA A 93 3.05 2.41 -15.44
CA ALA A 93 4.41 2.81 -15.11
C ALA A 93 5.47 1.85 -15.69
N ASN A 94 5.08 0.64 -16.11
CA ASN A 94 5.95 -0.43 -16.62
C ASN A 94 7.22 -0.66 -15.77
N VAL A 95 7.09 -0.55 -14.44
CA VAL A 95 8.22 -0.62 -13.49
C VAL A 95 8.58 -2.04 -13.06
N LEU A 96 7.89 -3.07 -13.57
CA LEU A 96 8.02 -4.44 -13.07
C LEU A 96 9.02 -5.29 -13.87
N ASN A 97 10.12 -5.64 -13.20
CA ASN A 97 11.12 -6.58 -13.72
C ASN A 97 10.71 -8.04 -13.46
N SER A 98 11.32 -9.00 -14.16
CA SER A 98 11.05 -10.44 -14.03
C SER A 98 11.15 -10.98 -12.58
N LYS A 99 12.07 -10.44 -11.77
CA LYS A 99 12.21 -10.75 -10.34
C LYS A 99 10.94 -10.37 -9.56
N TRP A 100 10.44 -9.16 -9.78
CA TRP A 100 9.30 -8.60 -9.05
C TRP A 100 7.96 -9.14 -9.53
N LYS A 101 7.88 -9.57 -10.78
CA LYS A 101 6.72 -10.31 -11.31
C LYS A 101 6.46 -11.62 -10.54
N ARG A 102 7.52 -12.30 -10.06
CA ARG A 102 7.39 -13.51 -9.21
C ARG A 102 6.95 -13.20 -7.77
N GLN A 103 7.09 -11.94 -7.34
CA GLN A 103 6.69 -11.46 -6.01
C GLN A 103 5.58 -10.41 -6.14
N GLY A 104 4.64 -10.62 -7.05
CA GLY A 104 3.62 -9.64 -7.41
C GLY A 104 2.79 -9.16 -6.22
N GLU A 105 2.47 -10.06 -5.28
CA GLU A 105 1.67 -9.72 -4.10
C GLU A 105 2.43 -8.82 -3.13
N LEU A 106 3.74 -9.04 -2.97
CA LEU A 106 4.57 -8.13 -2.18
C LEU A 106 4.63 -6.74 -2.82
N ILE A 107 4.78 -6.70 -4.16
CA ILE A 107 4.76 -5.45 -4.90
C ILE A 107 3.45 -4.71 -4.69
N TYR A 108 2.29 -5.38 -4.76
CA TYR A 108 1.00 -4.71 -4.53
C TYR A 108 0.90 -4.07 -3.14
N ILE A 109 1.30 -4.80 -2.09
CA ILE A 109 1.33 -4.28 -0.72
C ILE A 109 2.26 -3.06 -0.62
N VAL A 110 3.47 -3.15 -1.18
CA VAL A 110 4.48 -2.08 -1.07
C VAL A 110 4.07 -0.87 -1.91
N THR A 111 3.50 -1.06 -3.09
CA THR A 111 2.97 0.03 -3.92
C THR A 111 1.83 0.75 -3.21
N TYR A 112 0.91 0.02 -2.57
CA TYR A 112 -0.12 0.62 -1.71
C TYR A 112 0.52 1.50 -0.63
N ASP A 113 1.50 0.96 0.09
CA ASP A 113 2.14 1.66 1.21
C ASP A 113 2.96 2.89 0.78
N ILE A 114 3.56 2.87 -0.42
CA ILE A 114 4.29 4.03 -0.98
C ILE A 114 3.34 5.12 -1.48
N LEU A 115 2.22 4.74 -2.10
CA LEU A 115 1.26 5.68 -2.68
C LEU A 115 0.31 6.28 -1.64
N PHE A 116 -0.13 5.47 -0.67
CA PHE A 116 -1.20 5.82 0.26
C PHE A 116 -0.82 5.65 1.74
N GLY A 117 0.27 4.94 2.03
CA GLY A 117 0.74 4.71 3.40
C GLY A 117 1.55 5.87 3.96
N GLN A 118 1.78 5.82 5.27
CA GLN A 118 2.77 6.68 5.92
C GLN A 118 4.15 6.05 5.69
N ALA A 119 5.04 6.78 5.02
CA ALA A 119 6.40 6.35 4.65
C ALA A 119 7.35 6.13 5.84
N ALA A 120 6.83 5.68 6.99
CA ALA A 120 7.52 5.64 8.27
C ALA A 120 8.78 4.75 8.26
N SER A 121 8.82 3.71 7.42
CA SER A 121 10.06 2.97 7.16
C SER A 121 9.92 2.02 5.97
N LEU A 122 10.60 2.30 4.87
CA LEU A 122 10.58 1.49 3.64
C LEU A 122 11.89 0.69 3.54
N VAL A 123 12.03 -0.26 4.45
CA VAL A 123 13.20 -1.13 4.55
C VAL A 123 12.95 -2.42 3.77
N GLY A 124 13.81 -2.70 2.79
CA GLY A 124 13.81 -3.93 2.00
C GLY A 124 14.05 -3.68 0.52
N ASP A 125 14.41 -4.72 -0.23
CA ASP A 125 14.78 -4.58 -1.64
C ASP A 125 13.62 -4.10 -2.51
N ALA A 126 12.40 -4.56 -2.23
CA ALA A 126 11.20 -4.22 -3.01
C ALA A 126 10.80 -2.76 -2.76
N GLU A 127 10.88 -2.35 -1.50
CA GLU A 127 10.61 -1.01 -1.01
C GLU A 127 11.59 -0.01 -1.60
N LYS A 128 12.90 -0.31 -1.56
CA LYS A 128 13.95 0.52 -2.19
C LYS A 128 13.76 0.61 -3.70
N PHE A 129 13.47 -0.50 -4.36
CA PHE A 129 13.25 -0.54 -5.81
C PHE A 129 12.08 0.34 -6.25
N LEU A 130 10.93 0.23 -5.57
CA LEU A 130 9.75 1.03 -5.89
C LEU A 130 9.90 2.50 -5.48
N LEU A 131 10.64 2.79 -4.41
CA LEU A 131 10.98 4.16 -4.02
C LEU A 131 11.77 4.90 -5.10
N LEU A 132 12.75 4.24 -5.72
CA LEU A 132 13.51 4.81 -6.84
C LEU A 132 12.63 5.12 -8.07
N ARG A 133 11.43 4.55 -8.14
CA ARG A 133 10.46 4.74 -9.22
C ARG A 133 9.17 5.42 -8.73
N LYS A 134 9.20 6.02 -7.54
CA LYS A 134 8.02 6.64 -6.92
C LYS A 134 7.41 7.72 -7.81
N ASP A 135 8.23 8.56 -8.42
CA ASP A 135 7.73 9.64 -9.28
C ASP A 135 6.97 9.09 -10.49
N ALA A 136 7.48 8.03 -11.12
CA ALA A 136 6.79 7.36 -12.21
C ALA A 136 5.45 6.74 -11.76
N LEU A 137 5.40 6.14 -10.56
CA LEU A 137 4.15 5.62 -9.99
C LEU A 137 3.13 6.73 -9.70
N GLN A 138 3.58 7.86 -9.17
CA GLN A 138 2.72 9.02 -8.89
C GLN A 138 2.22 9.67 -10.18
N SER A 139 3.07 9.82 -11.19
CA SER A 139 2.67 10.31 -12.52
C SER A 139 1.66 9.38 -13.17
N ALA A 140 1.86 8.06 -13.11
CA ALA A 140 0.91 7.08 -13.63
C ALA A 140 -0.44 7.15 -12.90
N LEU A 141 -0.44 7.34 -11.58
CA LEU A 141 -1.66 7.52 -10.79
C LEU A 141 -2.38 8.83 -11.17
N ALA A 142 -1.65 9.93 -11.35
CA ALA A 142 -2.22 11.21 -11.77
C ALA A 142 -2.85 11.12 -13.17
N GLN A 143 -2.17 10.46 -14.12
CA GLN A 143 -2.72 10.22 -15.45
C GLN A 143 -3.97 9.34 -15.40
N LEU A 144 -4.01 8.35 -14.52
CA LEU A 144 -5.17 7.49 -14.34
C LEU A 144 -6.38 8.28 -13.80
N LEU A 145 -6.17 9.17 -12.83
CA LEU A 145 -7.19 10.09 -12.32
C LEU A 145 -7.76 10.97 -13.42
N VAL A 146 -6.90 11.59 -14.23
CA VAL A 146 -7.31 12.44 -15.37
C VAL A 146 -8.10 11.62 -16.39
N ARG A 147 -7.63 10.43 -16.76
CA ARG A 147 -8.32 9.55 -17.74
C ARG A 147 -9.72 9.13 -17.27
N LYS A 148 -9.90 8.94 -15.96
CA LYS A 148 -11.19 8.58 -15.36
C LYS A 148 -12.03 9.80 -14.96
N GLY A 149 -11.53 11.02 -15.19
CA GLY A 149 -12.21 12.27 -14.85
C GLY A 149 -12.41 12.49 -13.34
N MET A 150 -11.65 11.80 -12.49
CA MET A 150 -11.83 11.84 -11.03
C MET A 150 -10.80 12.76 -10.38
N LYS A 151 -11.26 13.54 -9.41
CA LYS A 151 -10.40 14.45 -8.64
C LYS A 151 -9.70 13.73 -7.49
N ASP A 152 -10.37 12.73 -6.90
CA ASP A 152 -9.87 12.00 -5.75
C ASP A 152 -9.76 10.48 -5.96
N ILE A 153 -8.74 9.91 -5.33
CA ILE A 153 -8.53 8.45 -5.25
C ILE A 153 -9.71 7.75 -4.55
N LYS A 154 -10.37 8.42 -3.61
CA LYS A 154 -11.53 7.87 -2.89
C LYS A 154 -12.69 7.62 -3.85
N ASP A 155 -12.94 8.54 -4.78
CA ASP A 155 -13.97 8.43 -5.81
C ASP A 155 -13.68 7.27 -6.76
N LEU A 156 -12.40 7.05 -7.05
CA LEU A 156 -11.88 5.93 -7.84
C LEU A 156 -12.27 4.57 -7.24
N THR A 157 -12.13 4.41 -5.93
CA THR A 157 -12.60 3.22 -5.22
C THR A 157 -14.12 3.14 -5.09
N ALA A 158 -14.83 4.27 -5.04
CA ALA A 158 -16.29 4.28 -4.96
C ALA A 158 -16.92 3.86 -6.30
N CYS A 159 -16.38 4.35 -7.41
CA CYS A 159 -16.86 4.06 -8.76
C CYS A 159 -16.67 2.57 -9.13
N GLN A 160 -15.60 1.93 -8.64
CA GLN A 160 -15.39 0.49 -8.85
C GLN A 160 -16.37 -0.43 -8.11
N LYS A 161 -17.08 0.06 -7.09
CA LYS A 161 -18.09 -0.75 -6.39
C LYS A 161 -19.34 -0.99 -7.24
N PHE A 162 -19.47 -0.34 -8.39
CA PHE A 162 -20.61 -0.47 -9.29
C PHE A 162 -20.20 -0.95 -10.69
N PRO A 163 -19.73 -2.20 -10.88
CA PRO A 163 -19.46 -2.75 -12.20
C PRO A 163 -20.74 -3.26 -12.88
N GLY A 164 -21.85 -2.50 -12.85
CA GLY A 164 -23.16 -3.03 -13.23
C GLY A 164 -24.21 -2.06 -13.77
N LEU A 165 -23.85 -0.85 -14.22
CA LEU A 165 -24.87 0.07 -14.72
C LEU A 165 -24.39 1.02 -15.84
N TYR A 166 -23.60 0.51 -16.78
CA TYR A 166 -23.43 1.10 -18.11
C TYR A 166 -23.15 -0.02 -19.12
N ALA A 167 -24.20 -0.68 -19.56
CA ALA A 167 -24.28 -1.45 -20.81
C ALA A 167 -25.68 -1.25 -21.38
#